data_AF-A0A2D4Q0I8-F1
#
_entry.id   AF-A0A2D4Q0I8-F1
#
_cell.length_a   1.000
_cell.length_b   1.000
_cell.length_c   1.000
_cell.angle_alpha   90.00
_cell.angle_beta   90.00
_cell.angle_gamma   90.00
#
_symmetry.space_group_name_H-M   'P 1'
#
loop_
_entity.id
_entity.type
_entity.pdbx_description
1 polymer ?
#
loop_
_entity_poly.entity_id
_entity_poly.type
_entity_poly.pdbx_seq_one_letter_code
_entity_poly.pdbx_strand_id
1 'polypeptide(L)'
;MSWKRNYFSVGQGGVQGMFTPRNTTSIAPSKGLSNEPGQNSCFLNSALQVLWHLDIFRRSFRQLTTHKCMGDSCIFCALKGIFNQFQCSNDKVLPSDALRSALAKTFQDEQRFQLGIMDDAAECFVSIKVVE
;
A
#
# COMPACT_ATOMS: atom_id res chain seq x y z
N MET A 1 12.97 -2.70 -36.18
CA MET A 1 12.51 -3.76 -35.26
C MET A 1 13.70 -4.53 -34.74
N SER A 2 13.64 -5.01 -33.51
CA SER A 2 14.63 -5.83 -32.78
C SER A 2 15.61 -5.08 -31.88
N TRP A 3 15.14 -4.76 -30.67
CA TRP A 3 16.00 -4.44 -29.54
C TRP A 3 16.43 -5.76 -28.89
N LYS A 4 17.71 -6.09 -29.00
CA LYS A 4 18.29 -7.29 -28.39
C LYS A 4 18.49 -7.06 -26.89
N ARG A 5 18.02 -8.05 -26.15
CA ARG A 5 17.81 -8.13 -24.71
C ARG A 5 19.12 -8.61 -24.06
N ASN A 6 19.87 -7.72 -23.42
CA ASN A 6 20.99 -8.13 -22.58
C ASN A 6 20.45 -8.55 -21.21
N TYR A 7 20.38 -9.87 -21.04
CA TYR A 7 20.16 -10.54 -19.76
C TYR A 7 21.33 -10.26 -18.82
N PHE A 8 21.04 -9.70 -17.66
CA PHE A 8 21.98 -9.63 -16.54
C PHE A 8 22.30 -11.05 -16.07
N SER A 9 23.56 -11.44 -16.18
CA SER A 9 24.10 -12.67 -15.59
C SER A 9 24.19 -12.52 -14.08
N VAL A 10 23.37 -13.28 -13.33
CA VAL A 10 23.58 -13.48 -11.89
C VAL A 10 24.61 -14.59 -11.72
N GLY A 11 25.82 -14.21 -11.31
CA GLY A 11 26.85 -15.13 -10.87
C GLY A 11 26.48 -15.77 -9.54
N GLN A 12 26.55 -17.10 -9.48
CA GLN A 12 26.52 -17.87 -8.24
C GLN A 12 27.80 -17.62 -7.44
N GLY A 13 27.65 -17.07 -6.24
CA GLY A 13 28.71 -16.98 -5.24
C GLY A 13 28.12 -17.25 -3.86
N GLY A 14 28.51 -18.36 -3.24
CA GLY A 14 27.96 -18.84 -1.97
C GLY A 14 28.34 -17.97 -0.78
N VAL A 15 27.34 -17.67 0.05
CA VAL A 15 27.50 -17.16 1.44
C VAL A 15 26.56 -17.95 2.34
N GLN A 16 26.88 -19.23 2.55
CA GLN A 16 26.20 -20.07 3.52
C GLN A 16 26.91 -19.93 4.86
N GLY A 17 26.35 -19.09 5.73
CA GLY A 17 26.74 -19.02 7.14
C GLY A 17 26.99 -17.59 7.63
N MET A 18 25.92 -16.85 7.94
CA MET A 18 25.82 -15.98 9.13
C MET A 18 24.48 -15.23 9.23
N PHE A 19 23.35 -15.85 8.87
CA PHE A 19 22.03 -15.25 9.11
C PHE A 19 21.10 -16.30 9.68
N THR A 20 21.26 -16.63 10.96
CA THR A 20 20.11 -17.14 11.73
C THR A 20 19.07 -16.02 11.71
N PRO A 21 17.87 -16.21 11.11
CA PRO A 21 16.87 -15.16 11.04
C PRO A 21 16.45 -14.78 12.46
N ARG A 22 16.70 -13.52 12.83
CA ARG A 22 16.06 -12.92 14.00
C ARG A 22 14.55 -13.03 13.80
N ASN A 23 13.88 -13.72 14.73
CA ASN A 23 12.43 -13.90 14.86
C ASN A 23 11.60 -13.43 13.64
N THR A 24 11.31 -14.33 12.69
CA THR A 24 10.59 -14.05 11.43
C THR A 24 9.13 -13.62 11.62
N THR A 25 8.67 -13.43 12.85
CA THR A 25 7.29 -13.06 13.20
C THR A 25 6.95 -11.59 12.94
N SER A 26 7.92 -10.72 12.61
CA SER A 26 7.65 -9.28 12.39
C SER A 26 7.59 -8.87 10.91
N ILE A 27 7.94 -9.74 9.97
CA ILE A 27 7.97 -9.39 8.55
C ILE A 27 6.57 -9.59 7.98
N ALA A 28 5.92 -8.49 7.62
CA ALA A 28 4.63 -8.55 6.94
C ALA A 28 4.78 -9.22 5.57
N PRO A 29 3.81 -10.03 5.11
CA PRO A 29 3.84 -10.58 3.76
C PRO A 29 3.89 -9.44 2.75
N SER A 30 4.88 -9.50 1.86
CA SER A 30 5.07 -8.51 0.81
C SER A 30 4.18 -8.85 -0.39
N LYS A 31 3.35 -7.88 -0.79
CA LYS A 31 2.50 -7.95 -1.99
C LYS A 31 2.61 -6.63 -2.74
N GLY A 32 2.54 -6.70 -4.07
CA GLY A 32 2.47 -5.53 -4.94
C GLY A 32 1.11 -4.85 -4.87
N LEU A 33 1.06 -3.62 -5.35
CA LEU A 33 -0.19 -2.88 -5.59
C LEU A 33 -0.28 -2.56 -7.07
N SER A 34 -1.46 -2.76 -7.68
CA SER A 34 -1.68 -2.43 -9.08
C SER A 34 -1.63 -0.91 -9.30
N ASN A 35 -1.17 -0.51 -10.48
CA ASN A 35 -1.21 0.87 -10.95
C ASN A 35 -1.17 0.84 -12.48
N GLU A 36 -2.36 0.79 -13.07
CA GLU A 36 -2.51 0.83 -14.53
C GLU A 36 -2.16 2.22 -15.08
N PRO A 37 -1.74 2.31 -16.36
CA PRO A 37 -1.45 3.60 -17.00
C PRO A 37 -2.63 4.58 -16.85
N GLY A 38 -2.34 5.79 -16.39
CA GLY A 38 -3.34 6.85 -16.19
C GLY A 38 -4.05 6.83 -14.82
N GLN A 39 -3.87 5.80 -13.99
CA GLN A 39 -4.41 5.82 -12.61
C GLN A 39 -3.61 6.73 -11.68
N ASN A 40 -2.31 6.91 -11.96
CA ASN A 40 -1.40 7.77 -11.21
C ASN A 40 -1.46 7.54 -9.68
N SER A 41 -1.69 6.29 -9.26
CA SER A 41 -1.88 5.91 -7.85
C SER A 41 -0.58 5.51 -7.16
N CYS A 42 0.58 5.72 -7.81
CA CYS A 42 1.90 5.36 -7.26
C CYS A 42 2.21 6.06 -5.93
N PHE A 43 1.74 7.30 -5.73
CA PHE A 43 1.90 8.03 -4.47
C PHE A 43 1.18 7.32 -3.31
N LEU A 44 -0.08 6.92 -3.53
CA LEU A 44 -0.88 6.18 -2.58
C LEU A 44 -0.29 4.80 -2.32
N ASN A 45 0.13 4.11 -3.37
CA ASN A 45 0.73 2.79 -3.25
C ASN A 45 2.01 2.85 -2.42
N SER A 46 2.82 3.90 -2.58
CA SER A 46 4.03 4.10 -1.78
C SER A 46 3.69 4.33 -0.30
N ALA A 47 2.70 5.17 0.00
CA ALA A 47 2.23 5.40 1.36
C ALA A 47 1.64 4.13 2.00
N LEU A 48 0.84 3.37 1.26
CA LEU A 48 0.26 2.09 1.70
C LEU A 48 1.33 1.06 2.05
N GLN A 49 2.36 0.94 1.22
CA GLN A 49 3.46 0.01 1.48
C GLN A 49 4.19 0.37 2.77
N VAL A 50 4.43 1.66 3.04
CA VAL A 50 5.02 2.11 4.31
C VAL A 50 4.11 1.74 5.49
N LEU A 51 2.82 2.08 5.42
CA LEU A 51 1.87 1.81 6.50
C LEU A 51 1.73 0.31 6.82
N TRP A 52 1.71 -0.55 5.79
CA TRP A 52 1.60 -2.00 5.97
C TRP A 52 2.82 -2.61 6.66
N HIS A 53 4.02 -2.13 6.32
CA HIS A 53 5.27 -2.65 6.87
C HIS A 53 5.65 -2.04 8.23
N LEU A 54 4.94 -1.01 8.69
CA LEU A 54 5.04 -0.51 10.06
C LEU A 54 4.30 -1.46 11.02
N ASP A 55 5.03 -2.36 11.65
CA ASP A 55 4.45 -3.44 12.47
C ASP A 55 3.53 -2.93 13.58
N ILE A 56 3.94 -1.88 14.30
CA ILE A 56 3.12 -1.26 15.37
C ILE A 56 1.81 -0.72 14.79
N PHE A 57 1.88 0.05 13.70
CA PHE A 57 0.69 0.60 13.05
C PHE A 57 -0.25 -0.51 12.60
N ARG A 58 0.27 -1.51 11.88
CA ARG A 58 -0.51 -2.65 11.39
C ARG A 58 -1.24 -3.38 12.52
N ARG A 59 -0.55 -3.68 13.63
CA ARG A 59 -1.14 -4.39 14.78
C ARG A 59 -2.19 -3.54 15.49
N SER A 60 -1.87 -2.29 15.80
CA SER A 60 -2.81 -1.37 16.45
C SER A 60 -4.04 -1.13 15.59
N PHE A 61 -3.84 -0.83 14.31
CA PHE A 61 -4.93 -0.61 13.36
C PHE A 61 -5.81 -1.84 13.21
N ARG A 62 -5.26 -3.06 13.25
CA ARG A 62 -6.06 -4.30 13.23
C ARG A 62 -7.02 -4.39 14.42
N GLN A 63 -6.64 -3.90 15.60
CA GLN A 63 -7.46 -3.95 16.81
C GLN A 63 -8.56 -2.87 16.83
N LEU A 64 -8.39 -1.76 16.11
CA LEU A 64 -9.42 -0.73 16.00
C LEU A 64 -10.64 -1.27 15.24
N THR A 65 -11.82 -1.19 15.84
CA THR A 65 -13.10 -1.59 15.23
C THR A 65 -14.09 -0.44 15.14
N THR A 66 -13.95 0.55 16.01
CA THR A 66 -14.84 1.71 16.12
C THR A 66 -14.36 2.84 15.23
N HIS A 67 -15.23 3.38 14.39
CA HIS A 67 -15.01 4.59 13.60
C HIS A 67 -16.36 5.18 13.18
N LYS A 68 -16.38 6.47 12.82
CA LYS A 68 -17.56 7.09 12.19
C LYS A 68 -17.51 6.80 10.68
N CYS A 69 -18.30 5.84 10.23
CA CYS A 69 -18.35 5.48 8.82
C CYS A 69 -18.98 6.62 8.00
N MET A 70 -18.33 6.99 6.88
CA MET A 70 -18.81 7.98 5.91
C MET A 70 -19.29 7.32 4.61
N GLY A 71 -19.60 6.02 4.64
CA GLY A 71 -19.99 5.25 3.44
C GLY A 71 -18.82 5.13 2.46
N ASP A 72 -19.07 5.43 1.18
CA ASP A 72 -18.09 5.24 0.10
C ASP A 72 -16.86 6.16 0.18
N SER A 73 -16.91 7.24 0.97
CA SER A 73 -15.76 8.12 1.24
C SER A 73 -15.01 7.73 2.52
N CYS A 74 -15.36 6.61 3.15
CA CYS A 74 -14.73 6.21 4.40
C CYS A 74 -13.34 5.61 4.16
N ILE A 75 -12.30 6.42 4.42
CA ILE A 75 -10.88 6.01 4.34
C ILE A 75 -10.61 4.84 5.30
N PHE A 76 -11.18 4.83 6.50
CA PHE A 76 -11.00 3.75 7.49
C PHE A 76 -11.43 2.40 6.92
N CYS A 77 -12.65 2.32 6.35
CA CYS A 77 -13.20 1.11 5.75
C CYS A 77 -12.34 0.61 4.59
N ALA A 78 -11.96 1.52 3.68
CA ALA A 78 -11.13 1.17 2.54
C ALA A 78 -9.74 0.68 2.96
N LEU A 79 -9.13 1.33 3.95
CA LEU A 79 -7.82 0.94 4.50
C LEU A 79 -7.88 -0.41 5.23
N LYS A 80 -8.93 -0.65 6.01
CA LYS A 80 -9.21 -1.98 6.60
C LYS A 80 -9.37 -3.05 5.54
N GLY A 81 -10.09 -2.76 4.47
CA GLY A 81 -10.29 -3.66 3.34
C GLY A 81 -8.97 -4.09 2.71
N ILE A 82 -8.11 -3.14 2.34
CA ILE A 82 -6.83 -3.46 1.70
C ILE A 82 -5.86 -4.15 2.67
N PHE A 83 -5.84 -3.78 3.96
CA PHE A 83 -5.02 -4.47 4.98
C PHE A 83 -5.47 -5.92 5.20
N ASN A 84 -6.78 -6.17 5.14
CA ASN A 84 -7.29 -7.54 5.19
C ASN A 84 -6.86 -8.35 3.96
N GLN A 85 -6.86 -7.75 2.76
CA GLN A 85 -6.35 -8.40 1.56
C GLN A 85 -4.84 -8.67 1.64
N PHE A 86 -4.06 -7.72 2.18
CA PHE A 86 -2.64 -7.92 2.44
C PHE A 86 -2.39 -9.11 3.36
N GLN A 87 -3.24 -9.32 4.36
CA GLN A 87 -3.09 -10.42 5.31
C GLN A 87 -3.59 -11.77 4.76
N CYS A 88 -4.74 -11.78 4.09
CA CYS A 88 -5.50 -13.01 3.86
C CYS A 88 -5.57 -13.44 2.38
N SER A 89 -5.36 -12.53 1.41
CA SER A 89 -5.40 -12.92 0.00
C SER A 89 -4.18 -13.76 -0.40
N ASN A 90 -4.32 -14.60 -1.42
CA ASN A 90 -3.18 -15.29 -2.06
C ASN A 90 -2.62 -14.51 -3.26
N ASP A 91 -3.25 -13.41 -3.64
CA ASP A 91 -2.84 -12.59 -4.77
C ASP A 91 -1.50 -11.92 -4.50
N LYS A 92 -0.64 -11.92 -5.52
CA LYS A 92 0.67 -11.25 -5.47
C LYS A 92 0.56 -9.75 -5.67
N VAL A 93 -0.52 -9.28 -6.30
CA VAL A 93 -0.79 -7.87 -6.61
C VAL A 93 -2.22 -7.57 -6.18
N LEU A 94 -2.41 -6.50 -5.41
CA LEU A 94 -3.70 -6.09 -4.86
C LEU A 94 -4.17 -4.75 -5.45
N PRO A 95 -5.50 -4.55 -5.64
CA PRO A 95 -6.04 -3.29 -6.11
C PRO A 95 -6.15 -2.24 -4.99
N SER A 96 -5.67 -1.02 -5.22
CA SER A 96 -5.81 0.12 -4.29
C SER A 96 -6.95 1.08 -4.65
N ASP A 97 -7.77 0.75 -5.66
CA ASP A 97 -8.79 1.62 -6.25
C ASP A 97 -9.85 2.09 -5.23
N ALA A 98 -10.24 1.22 -4.31
CA ALA A 98 -11.23 1.54 -3.28
C ALA A 98 -10.73 2.66 -2.35
N LEU A 99 -9.46 2.56 -1.90
CA LEU A 99 -8.85 3.60 -1.06
C LEU A 99 -8.56 4.87 -1.86
N ARG A 100 -8.15 4.72 -3.12
CA ARG A 100 -7.95 5.83 -4.04
C ARG A 100 -9.22 6.65 -4.24
N SER A 101 -10.35 5.97 -4.41
CA SER A 101 -11.68 6.56 -4.59
C SER A 101 -12.19 7.20 -3.29
N ALA A 102 -11.97 6.55 -2.15
CA ALA A 102 -12.34 7.11 -0.85
C ALA A 102 -11.59 8.44 -0.61
N LEU A 103 -10.27 8.46 -0.80
CA LEU A 103 -9.45 9.68 -0.67
C LEU A 103 -9.92 10.81 -1.59
N ALA A 104 -10.17 10.50 -2.87
CA ALA A 104 -10.65 11.49 -3.84
C ALA A 104 -11.99 12.11 -3.42
N LYS A 105 -12.90 11.31 -2.83
CA LYS A 105 -14.20 11.79 -2.34
C LYS A 105 -14.07 12.59 -1.04
N THR A 106 -13.20 12.17 -0.11
CA THR A 106 -13.00 12.86 1.17
C THR A 106 -12.42 14.26 0.98
N PHE A 107 -11.48 14.43 0.04
CA PHE A 107 -10.79 15.70 -0.21
C PHE A 107 -11.25 16.41 -1.48
N GLN A 108 -12.46 16.09 -1.96
CA GLN A 108 -13.01 16.67 -3.19
C GLN A 108 -13.08 18.21 -3.15
N ASP A 109 -13.40 18.78 -1.98
CA ASP A 109 -13.55 20.23 -1.79
C ASP A 109 -12.20 20.94 -1.77
N GLU A 110 -11.13 20.25 -1.36
CA GLU A 110 -9.76 20.75 -1.39
C GLU A 110 -9.09 20.58 -2.76
N GLN A 111 -9.78 19.97 -3.74
CA GLN A 111 -9.22 19.59 -5.04
C GLN A 111 -8.00 18.65 -4.95
N ARG A 112 -7.83 17.95 -3.81
CA ARG A 112 -6.68 17.06 -3.57
C ARG A 112 -7.03 15.61 -3.88
N PHE A 113 -6.02 14.84 -4.26
CA PHE A 113 -6.15 13.43 -4.58
C PHE A 113 -7.23 13.17 -5.66
N GLN A 114 -7.37 14.01 -6.67
CA GLN A 114 -8.34 13.78 -7.74
C GLN A 114 -7.97 12.55 -8.57
N LEU A 115 -8.97 11.76 -8.98
CA LEU A 115 -8.74 10.54 -9.77
C LEU A 115 -7.98 10.86 -11.06
N GLY A 116 -6.98 10.05 -11.39
CA GLY A 116 -6.14 10.24 -12.58
C GLY A 116 -5.07 11.33 -12.44
N ILE A 117 -5.01 12.05 -11.31
CA ILE A 117 -3.94 13.01 -11.01
C ILE A 117 -2.98 12.39 -9.99
N MET A 118 -1.69 12.65 -10.20
CA MET A 118 -0.63 12.29 -9.26
C MET A 118 -0.55 13.34 -8.15
N ASP A 119 -0.44 12.90 -6.90
CA ASP A 119 -0.34 13.77 -5.73
C ASP A 119 0.90 13.43 -4.90
N ASP A 120 1.19 14.19 -3.85
CA ASP A 120 2.35 13.99 -2.98
C ASP A 120 2.11 12.83 -1.98
N ALA A 121 3.12 11.97 -1.83
CA ALA A 121 3.04 10.79 -0.97
C ALA A 121 3.14 11.11 0.53
N ALA A 122 3.88 12.16 0.92
CA ALA A 122 3.98 12.61 2.30
C ALA A 122 2.65 13.24 2.76
N GLU A 123 2.05 14.06 1.90
CA GLU A 123 0.72 14.59 2.11
C GLU A 123 -0.34 13.48 2.25
N CYS A 124 -0.29 12.47 1.38
CA CYS A 124 -1.16 11.29 1.49
C CYS A 124 -1.01 10.56 2.83
N PHE A 125 0.23 10.42 3.31
CA PHE A 125 0.51 9.79 4.60
C PHE A 125 -0.08 10.57 5.77
N VAL A 126 -0.02 11.90 5.75
CA VAL A 126 -0.64 12.76 6.77
C VAL A 126 -2.15 12.67 6.69
N SER A 127 -2.74 12.73 5.50
CA SER A 127 -4.20 12.62 5.30
C SER A 127 -4.78 11.30 5.82
N ILE A 128 -4.04 10.18 5.70
CA ILE A 128 -4.46 8.88 6.25
C ILE A 128 -4.38 8.85 7.80
N LYS A 129 -3.50 9.65 8.41
CA LYS A 129 -3.42 9.75 9.88
C LYS A 129 -4.57 10.51 10.52
N VAL A 130 -5.30 11.34 9.76
CA VAL A 130 -6.46 12.12 10.25
C VAL A 130 -7.71 11.23 10.43
N VAL A 131 -7.60 9.91 10.22
CA VAL A 131 -8.71 8.95 10.33
C VAL A 131 -8.96 8.50 11.79
N GLU A 132 -8.35 9.16 12.79
CA GLU A 132 -8.69 8.99 14.22
C GLU A 132 -10.00 9.67 14.61
#